data_AF-A0A3D9MQ46-F1
#
_entry.id   AF-A0A3D9MQ46-F1
#
_cell.length_a   1.000
_cell.length_b   1.000
_cell.length_c   1.000
_cell.angle_alpha   90.00
_cell.angle_beta   90.00
_cell.angle_gamma   90.00
#
_symmetry.space_group_name_H-M   'P 1'
#
loop_
_entity.id
_entity.type
_entity.pdbx_description
1 polymer ?
#
loop_
_entity_poly.entity_id
_entity_poly.type
_entity_poly.pdbx_seq_one_letter_code
_entity_poly.pdbx_strand_id
1 'polypeptide(L)'
;MYRHFLVPVGDMGSCIEATGHAVAFAQSMGARVTFLPILYRHAATLHRLASRAGNLTERTLELLARAEAAARAQGVPYSSIAASEETSFDSIVAAAIKSGCDLICIAPTQRLTEAGDVAPAPSDDSGTVNVAVLIFAADSRPATSRAIGRLLDEHRTIADTVHALLDMVRTARAAGQQPEPISMRETVERLRDLQIRRHSLKEDARLFPRLRERTSVADAELDELECRHQRDKQLLDELAELSELVGRDSAPRVLAARLEQALAAYAQFTWEYLGREEGVVLPIARRYLRDEDWDDIAMAFDATAANSAKGQT
;
A
#
# COMPACT_ATOMS: atom_id res chain seq x y z
N MET A 1 -13.97 16.12 21.50
CA MET A 1 -13.79 14.78 20.89
C MET A 1 -13.36 15.02 19.46
N TYR A 2 -12.24 14.45 19.02
CA TYR A 2 -11.71 14.64 17.67
C TYR A 2 -12.69 14.08 16.62
N ARG A 3 -12.88 14.80 15.51
CA ARG A 3 -13.88 14.50 14.49
C ARG A 3 -13.30 14.38 13.08
N HIS A 4 -12.11 14.93 12.84
CA HIS A 4 -11.52 14.94 11.51
C HIS A 4 -10.00 14.77 11.57
N PHE A 5 -9.53 13.61 11.13
CA PHE A 5 -8.13 13.24 11.25
C PHE A 5 -7.40 13.50 9.94
N LEU A 6 -6.23 14.12 9.98
CA LEU A 6 -5.27 14.07 8.88
C LEU A 6 -4.36 12.85 9.09
N VAL A 7 -4.24 11.99 8.08
CA VAL A 7 -3.38 10.81 8.12
C VAL A 7 -2.38 10.88 6.97
N PRO A 8 -1.09 11.10 7.25
CA PRO A 8 -0.09 11.02 6.22
C PRO A 8 0.23 9.57 5.85
N VAL A 9 0.10 9.23 4.58
CA VAL A 9 0.24 7.86 4.06
C VAL A 9 1.55 7.70 3.29
N GLY A 10 2.24 6.58 3.49
CA GLY A 10 3.54 6.31 2.88
C GLY A 10 3.79 4.81 2.73
N ASP A 11 4.86 4.46 2.02
CA ASP A 11 5.23 3.07 1.67
C ASP A 11 6.09 2.36 2.73
N MET A 12 6.42 3.07 3.81
CA MET A 12 7.13 2.52 4.97
C MET A 12 6.18 1.73 5.86
N GLY A 13 6.63 0.59 6.38
CA GLY A 13 5.80 -0.28 7.21
C GLY A 13 5.20 0.41 8.44
N SER A 14 5.92 1.37 9.04
CA SER A 14 5.41 2.20 10.14
C SER A 14 4.27 3.14 9.71
N CYS A 15 4.31 3.68 8.49
CA CYS A 15 3.25 4.54 7.95
C CYS A 15 2.01 3.73 7.58
N ILE A 16 2.22 2.54 7.00
CA ILE A 16 1.14 1.59 6.72
C ILE A 16 0.43 1.18 8.02
N GLU A 17 1.21 0.85 9.05
CA GLU A 17 0.67 0.51 10.38
C GLU A 17 -0.09 1.69 11.01
N ALA A 18 0.49 2.89 11.00
CA ALA A 18 -0.18 4.10 11.49
C ALA A 18 -1.49 4.40 10.74
N THR A 19 -1.53 4.13 9.43
CA THR A 19 -2.75 4.30 8.61
C THR A 19 -3.84 3.35 9.09
N GLY A 20 -3.54 2.07 9.29
CA GLY A 20 -4.50 1.09 9.81
C GLY A 20 -5.03 1.45 11.20
N HIS A 21 -4.14 1.86 12.11
CA HIS A 21 -4.53 2.32 13.45
C HIS A 21 -5.38 3.59 13.42
N ALA A 22 -5.04 4.55 12.55
CA ALA A 22 -5.80 5.79 12.40
C ALA A 22 -7.22 5.55 11.89
N VAL A 23 -7.38 4.65 10.91
CA VAL A 23 -8.71 4.27 10.39
C VAL A 23 -9.52 3.55 11.45
N ALA A 24 -8.95 2.57 12.15
CA ALA A 24 -9.64 1.88 13.24
C ALA A 24 -10.03 2.83 14.38
N PHE A 25 -9.16 3.78 14.71
CA PHE A 25 -9.47 4.81 15.69
C PHE A 25 -10.61 5.73 15.21
N ALA A 26 -10.57 6.18 13.95
CA ALA A 26 -11.62 7.01 13.36
C ALA A 26 -12.98 6.31 13.39
N GLN A 27 -13.01 5.01 13.05
CA GLN A 27 -14.20 4.19 13.14
C GLN A 27 -14.78 4.19 14.57
N SER A 28 -13.95 3.94 15.58
CA SER A 28 -14.37 3.89 16.98
C SER A 28 -14.93 5.23 17.51
N MET A 29 -14.49 6.34 16.89
CA MET A 29 -14.85 7.70 17.30
C MET A 29 -16.00 8.29 16.46
N GLY A 30 -16.43 7.61 15.38
CA GLY A 30 -17.34 8.18 14.39
C GLY A 30 -16.75 9.39 13.66
N ALA A 31 -15.43 9.42 13.50
CA ALA A 31 -14.69 10.50 12.84
C ALA A 31 -14.52 10.23 11.34
N ARG A 32 -14.14 11.26 10.59
CA ARG A 32 -13.71 11.16 9.19
C ARG A 32 -12.19 11.33 9.06
N VAL A 33 -11.64 10.86 7.95
CA VAL A 33 -10.19 10.91 7.67
C VAL A 33 -9.91 11.71 6.39
N THR A 34 -8.82 12.48 6.38
CA THR A 34 -8.21 13.02 5.17
C THR A 34 -6.82 12.44 4.99
N PHE A 35 -6.59 11.75 3.87
CA PHE A 35 -5.29 11.17 3.53
C PHE A 35 -4.40 12.16 2.80
N LEU A 36 -3.15 12.26 3.26
CA LEU A 36 -2.09 13.06 2.65
C LEU A 36 -0.96 12.12 2.20
N PRO A 37 -0.73 11.91 0.90
CA PRO A 37 0.35 11.05 0.46
C PRO A 37 1.71 11.73 0.67
N ILE A 38 2.59 11.04 1.39
CA ILE A 38 3.98 11.42 1.63
C ILE A 38 4.88 10.45 0.89
N LEU A 39 5.58 10.99 -0.10
CA LEU A 39 6.57 10.25 -0.86
C LEU A 39 7.91 10.47 -0.17
N TYR A 40 8.35 9.50 0.63
CA TYR A 40 9.68 9.54 1.19
C TYR A 40 10.68 9.50 0.03
N ARG A 41 11.40 10.62 -0.15
CA ARG A 41 12.50 10.74 -1.10
C ARG A 41 13.65 9.86 -0.60
N HIS A 42 13.56 8.54 -0.74
CA HIS A 42 14.61 7.62 -0.33
C HIS A 42 15.89 7.93 -1.11
N ALA A 43 16.83 8.60 -0.45
CA ALA A 43 18.06 9.17 -1.01
C ALA A 43 19.12 8.14 -1.45
N ALA A 44 18.78 6.85 -1.57
CA ALA A 44 19.67 5.83 -2.14
C ALA A 44 18.98 4.99 -3.24
N THR A 45 17.66 4.81 -3.16
CA THR A 45 16.89 4.02 -4.13
C THR A 45 16.42 4.86 -5.33
N LEU A 46 16.31 6.18 -5.16
CA LEU A 46 15.80 7.09 -6.19
C LEU A 46 16.80 7.45 -7.29
N HIS A 47 18.09 7.17 -7.15
CA HIS A 47 19.03 7.38 -8.27
C HIS A 47 18.74 6.44 -9.46
N ARG A 48 17.97 5.36 -9.25
CA ARG A 48 17.49 4.47 -10.31
C ARG A 48 16.09 4.81 -10.86
N LEU A 49 15.30 5.64 -10.17
CA LEU A 49 13.91 5.96 -10.52
C LEU A 49 13.71 7.42 -10.98
N ALA A 50 14.75 8.26 -10.90
CA ALA A 50 14.70 9.71 -11.15
C ALA A 50 14.55 10.10 -12.64
N SER A 51 14.15 9.19 -13.52
CA SER A 51 13.83 9.48 -14.91
C SER A 51 12.36 9.20 -15.20
N ARG A 52 11.42 9.97 -14.60
CA ARG A 52 10.11 10.40 -15.17
C ARG A 52 9.16 10.90 -14.08
N ALA A 53 8.71 12.15 -14.19
CA ALA A 53 7.62 12.72 -13.38
C ALA A 53 6.31 11.89 -13.43
N GLY A 54 6.12 11.07 -14.46
CA GLY A 54 5.00 10.14 -14.58
C GLY A 54 4.95 9.07 -13.48
N ASN A 55 6.09 8.65 -12.93
CA ASN A 55 6.14 7.60 -11.90
C ASN A 55 5.64 8.13 -10.54
N LEU A 56 5.93 9.40 -10.21
CA LEU A 56 5.54 10.00 -8.93
C LEU A 56 4.02 10.10 -8.72
N THR A 57 3.30 10.47 -9.79
CA THR A 57 1.83 10.57 -9.74
C THR A 57 1.19 9.21 -9.54
N GLU A 58 1.65 8.19 -10.28
CA GLU A 58 1.11 6.83 -10.15
C GLU A 58 1.39 6.22 -8.77
N ARG A 59 2.57 6.49 -8.18
CA ARG A 59 2.88 6.10 -6.80
C ARG A 59 2.01 6.79 -5.77
N THR A 60 1.72 8.07 -5.99
CA THR A 60 0.79 8.83 -5.13
C THR A 60 -0.60 8.20 -5.17
N LEU A 61 -1.09 7.87 -6.37
CA LEU A 61 -2.39 7.24 -6.57
C LEU A 61 -2.45 5.84 -5.95
N GLU A 62 -1.37 5.06 -6.03
CA GLU A 62 -1.25 3.78 -5.33
C GLU A 62 -1.43 3.96 -3.80
N LEU A 63 -0.65 4.86 -3.19
CA LEU A 63 -0.69 5.07 -1.74
C LEU A 63 -2.09 5.50 -1.27
N LEU A 64 -2.72 6.41 -2.01
CA LEU A 64 -4.09 6.84 -1.75
C LEU A 64 -5.07 5.68 -1.92
N ALA A 65 -5.03 4.95 -3.04
CA ALA A 65 -5.96 3.85 -3.31
C ALA A 65 -5.92 2.78 -2.20
N ARG A 66 -4.73 2.46 -1.68
CA ARG A 66 -4.58 1.55 -0.54
C ARG A 66 -5.24 2.09 0.74
N ALA A 67 -4.92 3.33 1.11
CA ALA A 67 -5.47 3.95 2.31
C ALA A 67 -7.00 4.14 2.26
N GLU A 68 -7.51 4.55 1.10
CA GLU A 68 -8.93 4.68 0.82
C GLU A 68 -9.66 3.33 0.89
N ALA A 69 -9.05 2.26 0.38
CA ALA A 69 -9.62 0.92 0.48
C ALA A 69 -9.74 0.46 1.95
N ALA A 70 -8.75 0.76 2.79
CA ALA A 70 -8.82 0.49 4.23
C ALA A 70 -9.95 1.27 4.92
N ALA A 71 -10.08 2.56 4.63
CA ALA A 71 -11.16 3.38 5.18
C ALA A 71 -12.54 2.90 4.72
N ARG A 72 -12.68 2.58 3.43
CA ARG A 72 -13.92 2.09 2.84
C ARG A 72 -14.37 0.77 3.47
N ALA A 73 -13.45 -0.17 3.66
CA ALA A 73 -13.73 -1.46 4.30
C ALA A 73 -14.25 -1.30 5.74
N GLN A 74 -13.71 -0.33 6.49
CA GLN A 74 -14.16 -0.05 7.85
C GLN A 74 -15.36 0.91 7.94
N GLY A 75 -15.90 1.37 6.80
CA GLY A 75 -17.02 2.31 6.76
C GLY A 75 -16.67 3.72 7.24
N VAL A 76 -15.38 4.09 7.23
CA VAL A 76 -14.90 5.41 7.67
C VAL A 76 -15.03 6.42 6.53
N PRO A 77 -15.75 7.54 6.72
CA PRO A 77 -15.80 8.59 5.70
C PRO A 77 -14.41 9.16 5.46
N TYR A 78 -14.01 9.29 4.19
CA TYR A 78 -12.68 9.76 3.84
C TYR A 78 -12.67 10.79 2.71
N SER A 79 -11.60 11.56 2.67
CA SER A 79 -11.17 12.40 1.55
C SER A 79 -9.66 12.25 1.34
N SER A 80 -9.17 12.62 0.17
CA SER A 80 -7.74 12.57 -0.16
C SER A 80 -7.31 13.91 -0.74
N ILE A 81 -6.11 14.36 -0.39
CA ILE A 81 -5.50 15.57 -0.94
C ILE A 81 -4.29 15.21 -1.81
N ALA A 82 -3.96 16.08 -2.76
CA ALA A 82 -2.80 15.90 -3.61
C ALA A 82 -1.51 15.85 -2.79
N ALA A 83 -0.51 15.10 -3.29
CA ALA A 83 0.82 15.07 -2.70
C ALA A 83 1.40 16.49 -2.61
N SER A 84 2.01 16.79 -1.46
CA SER A 84 2.86 17.96 -1.32
C SER A 84 4.27 17.60 -1.83
N GLU A 85 4.88 18.49 -2.62
CA GLU A 85 6.29 18.33 -3.01
C GLU A 85 7.25 18.47 -1.81
N GLU A 86 6.78 19.16 -0.77
CA GLU A 86 7.45 19.34 0.50
C GLU A 86 6.86 18.39 1.55
N THR A 87 7.70 17.60 2.19
CA THR A 87 7.31 16.60 3.20
C THR A 87 7.76 16.99 4.61
N SER A 88 7.90 18.29 4.88
CA SER A 88 8.22 18.82 6.21
C SER A 88 7.04 18.64 7.16
N PHE A 89 7.29 18.61 8.47
CA PHE A 89 6.20 18.49 9.43
C PHE A 89 5.26 19.71 9.36
N ASP A 90 5.81 20.90 9.12
CA ASP A 90 5.05 22.13 8.94
C ASP A 90 4.07 22.06 7.75
N SER A 91 4.48 21.41 6.64
CA SER A 91 3.58 21.19 5.49
C SER A 91 2.38 20.29 5.85
N ILE A 92 2.59 19.30 6.71
CA ILE A 92 1.54 18.40 7.22
C ILE A 92 0.57 19.19 8.11
N VAL A 93 1.09 20.04 8.99
CA VAL A 93 0.27 20.91 9.84
C VAL A 93 -0.56 21.89 9.00
N ALA A 94 0.06 22.53 8.01
CA ALA A 94 -0.64 23.43 7.09
C ALA A 94 -1.76 22.71 6.31
N ALA A 95 -1.50 21.49 5.85
CA ALA A 95 -2.50 20.65 5.18
C ALA A 95 -3.67 20.26 6.12
N ALA A 96 -3.38 19.98 7.40
CA ALA A 96 -4.39 19.69 8.41
C ALA A 96 -5.30 20.91 8.64
N ILE A 97 -4.72 22.09 8.84
CA ILE A 97 -5.46 23.34 9.04
C ILE A 97 -6.34 23.64 7.81
N LYS A 98 -5.77 23.54 6.60
CA LYS A 98 -6.49 23.79 5.34
C LYS A 98 -7.67 22.83 5.14
N SER A 99 -7.52 21.59 5.58
CA SER A 99 -8.56 20.56 5.47
C SER A 99 -9.56 20.58 6.62
N GLY A 100 -9.35 21.44 7.63
CA GLY A 100 -10.18 21.50 8.83
C GLY A 100 -10.07 20.23 9.68
N CYS A 101 -8.88 19.62 9.73
CA CYS A 101 -8.58 18.48 10.61
C CYS A 101 -8.28 18.98 12.02
N ASP A 102 -8.79 18.27 13.03
CA ASP A 102 -8.58 18.56 14.45
C ASP A 102 -7.58 17.61 15.13
N LEU A 103 -7.12 16.59 14.41
CA LEU A 103 -6.10 15.64 14.82
C LEU A 103 -5.18 15.28 13.64
N ILE A 104 -3.87 15.21 13.86
CA ILE A 104 -2.91 14.63 12.93
C ILE A 104 -2.44 13.30 13.51
N CYS A 105 -2.57 12.24 12.72
CA CYS A 105 -2.23 10.88 13.09
C CYS A 105 -0.98 10.44 12.33
N ILE A 106 0.17 10.33 13.01
CA ILE A 106 1.46 10.01 12.39
C ILE A 106 2.09 8.73 12.93
N ALA A 107 2.97 8.14 12.12
CA ALA A 107 3.91 7.11 12.55
C ALA A 107 5.11 7.73 13.31
N PRO A 108 5.84 6.95 14.15
CA PRO A 108 6.93 7.46 14.98
C PRO A 108 8.06 8.09 14.15
N THR A 109 8.36 7.49 13.00
CA THR A 109 9.45 7.89 12.10
C THR A 109 9.21 9.22 11.40
N GLN A 110 7.96 9.72 11.37
CA GLN A 110 7.60 10.96 10.65
C GLN A 110 7.96 12.22 11.45
N ARG A 111 8.22 12.08 12.76
CA ARG A 111 8.67 13.19 13.62
C ARG A 111 10.20 13.33 13.67
N LEU A 112 10.93 12.27 13.31
CA LEU A 112 12.37 12.17 13.56
C LEU A 112 13.24 12.86 12.50
N THR A 113 12.68 13.28 11.36
CA THR A 113 13.45 14.02 10.34
C THR A 113 13.75 15.47 10.70
N GLU A 114 13.20 15.97 11.81
CA GLU A 114 13.45 17.34 12.31
C GLU A 114 14.01 17.38 13.74
N ALA A 115 14.42 16.25 14.32
CA ALA A 115 15.07 16.22 15.63
C ALA A 115 16.55 16.62 15.54
N GLY A 116 16.83 17.78 14.92
CA GLY A 116 17.99 18.60 15.23
C GLY A 116 17.48 19.80 16.00
N ASP A 117 17.71 19.82 17.32
CA ASP A 117 17.47 20.92 18.28
C ASP A 117 16.72 22.15 17.73
N VAL A 118 15.40 22.15 17.82
CA VAL A 118 14.61 23.39 17.87
C VAL A 118 13.86 23.40 19.20
N ALA A 119 14.40 24.18 20.13
CA ALA A 119 13.69 24.54 21.35
C ALA A 119 12.36 25.23 20.97
N PRO A 120 11.25 24.98 21.67
CA PRO A 120 10.01 25.69 21.40
C PRO A 120 10.21 27.16 21.77
N ALA A 121 10.26 28.04 20.77
CA ALA A 121 10.13 29.47 21.00
C ALA A 121 8.68 29.75 21.46
N PRO A 122 8.46 30.56 22.50
CA PRO A 122 7.12 31.02 22.81
C PRO A 122 6.74 32.03 21.72
N SER A 123 5.72 31.72 20.92
CA SER A 123 5.16 32.69 19.98
C SER A 123 3.83 33.20 20.52
N ASP A 124 3.76 34.53 20.51
CA ASP A 124 2.70 35.36 21.04
C ASP A 124 1.34 35.12 20.35
N ASP A 125 0.31 35.38 21.16
CA ASP A 125 -1.08 35.72 20.88
C ASP A 125 -1.44 36.09 19.42
N SER A 126 -1.65 35.08 18.58
CA SER A 126 -2.31 35.22 17.27
C SER A 126 -3.07 33.95 16.90
N GLY A 127 -4.18 33.66 17.60
CA GLY A 127 -5.25 32.77 17.11
C GLY A 127 -4.84 31.46 16.44
N THR A 128 -3.70 30.87 16.81
CA THR A 128 -3.12 29.71 16.13
C THR A 128 -4.01 28.51 16.38
N VAL A 129 -4.61 27.98 15.32
CA VAL A 129 -5.37 26.73 15.37
C VAL A 129 -4.38 25.63 15.74
N ASN A 130 -4.40 25.23 17.01
CA ASN A 130 -3.48 24.22 17.52
C ASN A 130 -4.06 22.84 17.17
N VAL A 131 -3.51 22.19 16.14
CA VAL A 131 -3.94 20.85 15.72
C VAL A 131 -3.24 19.82 16.60
N ALA A 132 -4.01 18.96 17.27
CA ALA A 132 -3.44 17.91 18.11
C ALA A 132 -2.69 16.88 17.26
N VAL A 133 -1.65 16.27 17.82
CA VAL A 133 -0.84 15.25 17.13
C VAL A 133 -0.85 13.96 17.94
N LEU A 134 -1.28 12.87 17.32
CA LEU A 134 -1.24 11.51 17.85
C LEU A 134 -0.16 10.71 17.10
N ILE A 135 0.75 10.11 17.87
CA ILE A 135 1.81 9.26 17.34
C ILE A 135 1.47 7.81 17.68
N PHE A 136 1.25 6.99 16.66
CA PHE A 136 1.01 5.57 16.86
C PHE A 136 2.33 4.84 17.11
N ALA A 137 2.40 4.05 18.19
CA ALA A 137 3.54 3.17 18.39
C ALA A 137 3.57 2.11 17.28
N ALA A 138 4.78 1.80 16.76
CA ALA A 138 4.98 0.68 15.86
C ALA A 138 5.18 -0.60 16.68
N ASP A 139 4.62 -1.72 16.23
CA ASP A 139 4.85 -3.01 16.85
C ASP A 139 6.31 -3.43 16.73
N SER A 140 6.99 -3.56 17.87
CA SER A 140 8.41 -3.90 17.97
C SER A 140 8.66 -5.35 18.36
N ARG A 141 7.63 -6.21 18.39
CA ARG A 141 7.80 -7.65 18.67
C ARG A 141 8.59 -8.30 17.52
N PRO A 142 9.73 -8.96 17.78
CA PRO A 142 10.64 -9.40 16.72
C PRO A 142 9.99 -10.31 15.67
N ALA A 143 9.19 -11.28 16.09
CA ALA A 143 8.51 -12.21 15.19
C ALA A 143 7.45 -11.52 14.34
N THR A 144 6.65 -10.64 14.95
CA THR A 144 5.63 -9.82 14.28
C THR A 144 6.27 -8.90 13.23
N SER A 145 7.29 -8.12 13.61
CA SER A 145 8.00 -7.22 12.69
C SER A 145 8.65 -7.99 11.54
N ARG A 146 9.21 -9.18 11.81
CA ARG A 146 9.81 -10.05 10.78
C ARG A 146 8.77 -10.59 9.80
N ALA A 147 7.66 -11.16 10.28
CA ALA A 147 6.60 -11.71 9.43
C ALA A 147 5.93 -10.63 8.58
N ILE A 148 5.52 -9.52 9.21
CA ILE A 148 4.88 -8.40 8.51
C ILE A 148 5.85 -7.73 7.55
N GLY A 149 7.12 -7.55 7.95
CA GLY A 149 8.15 -7.01 7.07
C GLY A 149 8.27 -7.79 5.76
N ARG A 150 8.31 -9.12 5.83
CA ARG A 150 8.34 -9.97 4.62
C ARG A 150 7.09 -9.82 3.76
N LEU A 151 5.91 -9.79 4.36
CA LEU A 151 4.67 -9.60 3.61
C LEU A 151 4.66 -8.25 2.90
N LEU A 152 5.07 -7.17 3.59
CA LEU A 152 5.14 -5.84 3.00
C LEU A 152 6.24 -5.73 1.92
N ASP A 153 7.32 -6.49 2.02
CA ASP A 153 8.35 -6.58 0.97
C ASP A 153 7.82 -7.27 -0.30
N GLU A 154 7.01 -8.33 -0.15
CA GLU A 154 6.28 -8.93 -1.28
C GLU A 154 5.29 -7.93 -1.89
N HIS A 155 4.54 -7.19 -1.07
CA HIS A 155 3.61 -6.16 -1.55
C HIS A 155 4.33 -5.05 -2.33
N ARG A 156 5.52 -4.63 -1.87
CA ARG A 156 6.37 -3.66 -2.56
C ARG A 156 6.85 -4.22 -3.90
N THR A 157 7.26 -5.49 -3.94
CA THR A 157 7.72 -6.15 -5.16
C THR A 157 6.59 -6.30 -6.20
N ILE A 158 5.37 -6.63 -5.75
CA ILE A 158 4.17 -6.64 -6.59
C ILE A 158 3.90 -5.24 -7.14
N ALA A 159 3.92 -4.22 -6.27
CA ALA A 159 3.69 -2.85 -6.68
C ALA A 159 4.69 -2.39 -7.73
N ASP A 160 5.99 -2.62 -7.50
CA ASP A 160 7.05 -2.28 -8.42
C ASP A 160 6.88 -2.97 -9.78
N THR A 161 6.41 -4.22 -9.80
CA THR A 161 6.14 -4.96 -11.03
C THR A 161 4.94 -4.38 -11.78
N VAL A 162 3.86 -4.02 -11.08
CA VAL A 162 2.68 -3.34 -11.67
C VAL A 162 3.06 -1.98 -12.25
N HIS A 163 3.85 -1.18 -11.53
CA HIS A 163 4.35 0.09 -12.05
C HIS A 163 5.28 -0.08 -13.24
N ALA A 164 6.12 -1.11 -13.26
CA ALA A 164 6.96 -1.41 -14.43
C ALA A 164 6.11 -1.71 -15.68
N LEU A 165 5.01 -2.44 -15.54
CA LEU A 165 4.05 -2.67 -16.64
C LEU A 165 3.40 -1.35 -17.09
N LEU A 166 2.92 -0.53 -16.15
CA LEU A 166 2.30 0.77 -16.45
C LEU A 166 3.28 1.69 -17.19
N ASP A 167 4.52 1.74 -16.71
CA ASP A 167 5.62 2.49 -17.32
C ASP A 167 5.92 2.01 -18.73
N MET A 168 5.98 0.68 -18.94
CA MET A 168 6.25 0.09 -20.25
C MET A 168 5.18 0.48 -21.28
N VAL A 169 3.90 0.32 -20.92
CA VAL A 169 2.78 0.68 -21.80
C VAL A 169 2.75 2.18 -22.09
N ARG A 170 2.88 3.01 -21.06
CA ARG A 170 2.89 4.47 -21.19
C ARG A 170 4.05 4.97 -22.05
N THR A 171 5.23 4.40 -21.89
CA THR A 171 6.43 4.76 -22.66
C THR A 171 6.26 4.43 -24.13
N ALA A 172 5.80 3.22 -24.43
CA ALA A 172 5.55 2.77 -25.79
C ALA A 172 4.52 3.69 -26.47
N ARG A 173 3.42 3.99 -25.78
CA ARG A 173 2.38 4.91 -26.28
C ARG A 173 2.94 6.30 -26.58
N ALA A 174 3.74 6.87 -25.67
CA ALA A 174 4.35 8.19 -25.87
C ALA A 174 5.30 8.22 -27.08
N ALA A 175 5.96 7.11 -27.38
CA ALA A 175 6.80 6.93 -28.56
C ALA A 175 6.02 6.57 -29.85
N GLY A 176 4.70 6.39 -29.78
CA GLY A 176 3.90 5.89 -30.90
C GLY A 176 4.22 4.44 -31.28
N GLN A 177 4.79 3.68 -30.34
CA GLN A 177 5.22 2.29 -30.49
C GLN A 177 4.33 1.35 -29.68
N GLN A 178 4.46 0.05 -29.93
CA GLN A 178 3.91 -0.99 -29.06
C GLN A 178 4.90 -1.35 -27.96
N PRO A 179 4.42 -1.80 -26.79
CA PRO A 179 5.29 -2.37 -25.77
C PRO A 179 6.08 -3.54 -26.34
N GLU A 180 7.33 -3.72 -25.90
CA GLU A 180 8.15 -4.82 -26.36
C GLU A 180 7.53 -6.15 -25.89
N PRO A 181 7.14 -7.06 -26.80
CA PRO A 181 6.30 -8.21 -26.45
C PRO A 181 6.94 -9.17 -25.45
N ILE A 182 8.26 -9.40 -25.53
CA ILE A 182 8.97 -10.34 -24.66
C ILE A 182 9.01 -9.78 -23.23
N SER A 183 9.44 -8.52 -23.07
CA SER A 183 9.50 -7.83 -21.78
C SER A 183 8.13 -7.75 -21.12
N MET A 184 7.07 -7.49 -21.90
CA MET A 184 5.70 -7.49 -21.39
C MET A 184 5.30 -8.85 -20.83
N ARG A 185 5.50 -9.91 -21.63
CA ARG A 185 5.18 -11.29 -21.24
C ARG A 185 5.94 -11.70 -19.97
N GLU A 186 7.26 -11.50 -19.96
CA GLU A 186 8.11 -11.84 -18.81
C GLU A 186 7.69 -11.09 -17.53
N THR A 187 7.28 -9.83 -17.67
CA THR A 187 6.83 -9.03 -16.52
C THR A 187 5.46 -9.49 -16.00
N VAL A 188 4.53 -9.87 -16.90
CA VAL A 188 3.23 -10.46 -16.51
C VAL A 188 3.39 -11.84 -15.87
N GLU A 189 4.28 -12.69 -16.40
CA GLU A 189 4.61 -13.98 -15.81
C GLU A 189 5.22 -13.82 -14.41
N ARG A 190 6.20 -12.91 -14.26
CA ARG A 190 6.77 -12.56 -12.95
C ARG A 190 5.71 -12.10 -11.96
N LEU A 191 4.75 -11.28 -12.41
CA LEU A 191 3.64 -10.82 -11.57
C LEU A 191 2.75 -11.98 -11.13
N ARG A 192 2.45 -12.93 -12.02
CA ARG A 192 1.71 -14.16 -11.68
C ARG A 192 2.44 -14.97 -10.60
N ASP A 193 3.75 -15.16 -10.74
CA ASP A 193 4.55 -15.88 -9.75
C ASP A 193 4.56 -15.18 -8.38
N LEU A 194 4.64 -13.85 -8.38
CA LEU A 194 4.54 -13.04 -7.15
C LEU A 194 3.18 -13.22 -6.47
N GLN A 195 2.08 -13.23 -7.24
CA GLN A 195 0.74 -13.43 -6.66
C GLN A 195 0.59 -14.84 -6.07
N ILE A 196 1.09 -15.87 -6.74
CA ILE A 196 1.11 -17.24 -6.21
C ILE A 196 1.85 -17.29 -4.88
N ARG A 197 3.05 -16.70 -4.81
CA ARG A 197 3.82 -16.64 -3.55
C ARG A 197 3.07 -15.91 -2.45
N ARG A 198 2.48 -14.75 -2.76
CA ARG A 198 1.67 -13.99 -1.79
C ARG A 198 0.53 -14.81 -1.24
N HIS A 199 -0.22 -15.52 -2.11
CA HIS A 199 -1.33 -16.37 -1.66
C HIS A 199 -0.84 -17.51 -0.76
N SER A 200 0.26 -18.17 -1.10
CA SER A 200 0.85 -19.21 -0.24
C SER A 200 1.34 -18.70 1.12
N LEU A 201 1.76 -17.44 1.24
CA LEU A 201 2.06 -16.86 2.56
C LEU A 201 0.81 -16.72 3.44
N LYS A 202 -0.37 -16.52 2.84
CA LYS A 202 -1.58 -16.13 3.58
C LYS A 202 -2.55 -17.27 3.83
N GLU A 203 -2.75 -18.11 2.81
CA GLU A 203 -3.85 -19.07 2.72
C GLU A 203 -3.43 -20.47 3.20
N ASP A 204 -2.16 -20.88 2.99
CA ASP A 204 -1.66 -22.23 3.30
C ASP A 204 -1.37 -22.44 4.80
N ALA A 205 -2.42 -22.50 5.64
CA ALA A 205 -2.36 -22.73 7.10
C ALA A 205 -1.53 -21.70 7.90
N ARG A 206 -1.34 -20.50 7.35
CA ARG A 206 -0.51 -19.44 7.92
C ARG A 206 -1.36 -18.31 8.47
N LEU A 207 -1.23 -17.10 7.94
CA LEU A 207 -1.78 -15.89 8.53
C LEU A 207 -3.31 -15.94 8.66
N PHE A 208 -4.04 -16.28 7.59
CA PHE A 208 -5.50 -16.22 7.60
C PHE A 208 -6.12 -17.32 8.48
N PRO A 209 -5.73 -18.61 8.33
CA PRO A 209 -6.26 -19.66 9.20
C PRO A 209 -5.94 -19.41 10.68
N ARG A 210 -4.71 -18.99 11.01
CA ARG A 210 -4.33 -18.66 12.40
C ARG A 210 -5.15 -17.50 12.95
N LEU A 211 -5.45 -16.49 12.14
CA LEU A 211 -6.28 -15.38 12.58
C LEU A 211 -7.73 -15.83 12.88
N ARG A 212 -8.31 -16.67 12.02
CA ARG A 212 -9.66 -17.25 12.23
C ARG A 212 -9.73 -18.12 13.48
N GLU A 213 -8.65 -18.83 13.83
CA GLU A 213 -8.58 -19.60 15.09
C GLU A 213 -8.60 -18.70 16.33
N ARG A 214 -8.10 -17.46 16.23
CA ARG A 214 -7.99 -16.52 17.37
C ARG A 214 -9.17 -15.58 17.51
N THR A 215 -9.86 -15.24 16.42
CA THR A 215 -10.97 -14.27 16.44
C THR A 215 -11.85 -14.38 15.20
N SER A 216 -13.15 -14.14 15.37
CA SER A 216 -14.10 -14.02 14.26
C SER A 216 -14.24 -12.58 13.74
N VAL A 217 -13.55 -11.61 14.36
CA VAL A 217 -13.67 -10.18 14.00
C VAL A 217 -13.18 -9.92 12.57
N ALA A 218 -12.23 -10.71 12.07
CA ALA A 218 -11.68 -10.56 10.73
C ALA A 218 -12.44 -11.35 9.65
N ASP A 219 -13.33 -12.28 10.03
CA ASP A 219 -13.87 -13.30 9.12
C ASP A 219 -14.48 -12.70 7.84
N ALA A 220 -15.32 -11.67 7.98
CA ALA A 220 -15.96 -11.02 6.83
C ALA A 220 -14.94 -10.42 5.84
N GLU A 221 -13.87 -9.80 6.34
CA GLU A 221 -12.82 -9.24 5.48
C GLU A 221 -11.92 -10.32 4.89
N LEU A 222 -11.64 -11.39 5.63
CA LEU A 222 -10.88 -12.53 5.13
C LEU A 222 -11.66 -13.24 3.99
N ASP A 223 -12.96 -13.45 4.17
CA ASP A 223 -13.84 -14.03 3.15
C ASP A 223 -13.91 -13.14 1.89
N GLU A 224 -13.98 -11.81 2.06
CA GLU A 224 -13.95 -10.87 0.93
C GLU A 224 -12.62 -10.97 0.16
N LEU A 225 -11.48 -10.99 0.87
CA LEU A 225 -10.16 -11.09 0.25
C LEU A 225 -9.96 -12.43 -0.46
N GLU A 226 -10.42 -13.54 0.11
CA GLU A 226 -10.36 -14.86 -0.53
C GLU A 226 -11.25 -14.93 -1.78
N CYS A 227 -12.46 -14.37 -1.74
CA CYS A 227 -13.31 -14.26 -2.93
C CYS A 227 -12.65 -13.45 -4.05
N ARG A 228 -11.89 -12.40 -3.70
CA ARG A 228 -11.14 -11.57 -4.65
C ARG A 228 -9.99 -12.33 -5.33
N HIS A 229 -9.42 -13.38 -4.73
CA HIS A 229 -8.35 -14.17 -5.35
C HIS A 229 -8.77 -14.75 -6.72
N GLN A 230 -10.01 -15.24 -6.87
CA GLN A 230 -10.46 -15.73 -8.17
C GLN A 230 -10.52 -14.62 -9.23
N ARG A 231 -10.84 -13.39 -8.82
CA ARG A 231 -10.85 -12.23 -9.72
C ARG A 231 -9.43 -11.81 -10.13
N ASP A 232 -8.46 -11.91 -9.21
CA ASP A 232 -7.04 -11.65 -9.49
C ASP A 232 -6.54 -12.54 -10.64
N LYS A 233 -6.82 -13.85 -10.57
CA LYS A 233 -6.46 -14.83 -11.62
C LYS A 233 -7.07 -14.44 -12.97
N GLN A 234 -8.37 -14.14 -13.00
CA GLN A 234 -9.06 -13.75 -14.24
C GLN A 234 -8.45 -12.49 -14.87
N LEU A 235 -8.12 -11.47 -14.07
CA LEU A 235 -7.52 -10.24 -14.57
C LEU A 235 -6.09 -10.49 -15.10
N LEU A 236 -5.31 -11.34 -14.44
CA LEU A 236 -3.98 -11.72 -14.93
C LEU A 236 -4.04 -12.51 -16.23
N ASP A 237 -5.01 -13.41 -16.38
CA ASP A 237 -5.20 -14.17 -17.61
C ASP A 237 -5.64 -13.25 -18.76
N GLU A 238 -6.54 -12.30 -18.50
CA GLU A 238 -6.92 -11.25 -19.46
C GLU A 238 -5.71 -10.40 -19.88
N LEU A 239 -4.86 -10.00 -18.93
CA LEU A 239 -3.63 -9.26 -19.22
C LEU A 239 -2.65 -10.07 -20.07
N ALA A 240 -2.46 -11.35 -19.76
CA ALA A 240 -1.59 -12.24 -20.54
C ALA A 240 -2.10 -12.40 -21.97
N GLU A 241 -3.41 -12.63 -22.15
CA GLU A 241 -4.03 -12.74 -23.48
C GLU A 241 -3.88 -11.45 -24.30
N LEU A 242 -4.16 -10.28 -23.69
CA LEU A 242 -4.02 -9.00 -24.37
C LEU A 242 -2.56 -8.70 -24.74
N SER A 243 -1.61 -9.06 -23.87
CA SER A 243 -0.18 -8.89 -24.13
C SER A 243 0.28 -9.71 -25.34
N GLU A 244 -0.22 -10.94 -25.48
CA GLU A 244 0.05 -11.79 -26.65
C GLU A 244 -0.53 -11.23 -27.95
N LEU A 245 -1.76 -10.70 -27.89
CA LEU A 245 -2.45 -10.15 -29.06
C LEU A 245 -1.76 -8.90 -29.59
N VAL A 246 -1.34 -8.00 -28.69
CA VAL A 246 -0.61 -6.78 -29.05
C VAL A 246 0.71 -7.10 -29.77
N GLY A 247 1.40 -8.18 -29.40
CA GLY A 247 2.65 -8.60 -30.04
C GLY A 247 2.51 -9.17 -31.45
N ARG A 248 1.29 -9.50 -31.91
CA ARG A 248 1.04 -10.22 -33.18
C ARG A 248 0.29 -9.40 -34.24
N ASP A 249 -0.38 -8.31 -33.87
CA ASP A 249 -1.44 -7.73 -34.69
C ASP A 249 -1.04 -6.47 -35.52
N SER A 250 -1.75 -6.29 -36.65
CA SER A 250 -1.64 -5.19 -37.61
C SER A 250 -2.61 -4.02 -37.33
N ALA A 251 -3.50 -4.13 -36.33
CA ALA A 251 -4.40 -3.06 -35.85
C ALA A 251 -4.01 -2.52 -34.45
N PRO A 252 -2.80 -1.94 -34.29
CA PRO A 252 -2.12 -1.74 -33.01
C PRO A 252 -2.84 -0.81 -32.02
N ARG A 253 -3.68 0.12 -32.49
CA ARG A 253 -4.21 1.20 -31.65
C ARG A 253 -5.35 0.78 -30.72
N VAL A 254 -6.26 -0.09 -31.20
CA VAL A 254 -7.42 -0.53 -30.41
C VAL A 254 -6.99 -1.52 -29.33
N LEU A 255 -6.09 -2.45 -29.67
CA LEU A 255 -5.55 -3.40 -28.71
C LEU A 255 -4.69 -2.72 -27.64
N ALA A 256 -3.87 -1.73 -28.01
CA ALA A 256 -3.11 -0.94 -27.02
C ALA A 256 -4.02 -0.24 -26.01
N ALA A 257 -5.12 0.38 -26.46
CA ALA A 257 -6.07 1.03 -25.55
C ALA A 257 -6.77 0.03 -24.61
N ARG A 258 -7.09 -1.18 -25.10
CA ARG A 258 -7.65 -2.25 -24.26
C ARG A 258 -6.65 -2.76 -23.24
N LEU A 259 -5.39 -2.95 -23.63
CA LEU A 259 -4.31 -3.33 -22.71
C LEU A 259 -4.11 -2.30 -21.61
N GLU A 260 -4.09 -1.01 -21.95
CA GLU A 260 -4.01 0.09 -20.98
C GLU A 260 -5.16 0.05 -19.97
N GLN A 261 -6.39 -0.15 -20.46
CA GLN A 261 -7.57 -0.22 -19.59
C GLN A 261 -7.53 -1.44 -18.67
N ALA A 262 -7.18 -2.62 -19.20
CA ALA A 262 -7.03 -3.85 -18.42
C ALA A 262 -5.95 -3.69 -17.34
N LEU A 263 -4.82 -3.06 -17.69
CA LEU A 263 -3.72 -2.84 -16.75
C LEU A 263 -4.08 -1.82 -15.66
N ALA A 264 -4.77 -0.74 -16.01
CA ALA A 264 -5.29 0.20 -15.03
C ALA A 264 -6.30 -0.45 -14.08
N ALA A 265 -7.20 -1.30 -14.60
CA ALA A 265 -8.15 -2.06 -13.79
C ALA A 265 -7.45 -3.04 -12.85
N TYR A 266 -6.41 -3.74 -13.34
CA TYR A 266 -5.61 -4.64 -12.53
C TYR A 266 -4.84 -3.91 -11.42
N ALA A 267 -4.23 -2.77 -11.75
CA ALA A 267 -3.53 -1.95 -10.78
C ALA A 267 -4.47 -1.49 -9.66
N GLN A 268 -5.63 -0.93 -10.02
CA GLN A 268 -6.64 -0.51 -9.03
C GLN A 268 -7.10 -1.68 -8.16
N PHE A 269 -7.39 -2.84 -8.77
CA PHE A 269 -7.76 -4.05 -8.03
C PHE A 269 -6.68 -4.47 -7.03
N THR A 270 -5.41 -4.41 -7.45
CA THR A 270 -4.25 -4.74 -6.60
C THR A 270 -4.13 -3.76 -5.43
N TRP A 271 -4.22 -2.45 -5.67
CA TRP A 271 -4.15 -1.43 -4.62
C TRP A 271 -5.26 -1.57 -3.59
N GLU A 272 -6.49 -1.86 -4.03
CA GLU A 272 -7.61 -2.08 -3.13
C GLU A 272 -7.42 -3.32 -2.26
N TYR A 273 -6.94 -4.42 -2.85
CA TYR A 273 -6.66 -5.64 -2.11
C TYR A 273 -5.59 -5.42 -1.05
N LEU A 274 -4.45 -4.85 -1.45
CA LEU A 274 -3.32 -4.59 -0.54
C LEU A 274 -3.74 -3.61 0.57
N GLY A 275 -4.49 -2.56 0.23
CA GLY A 275 -5.00 -1.60 1.20
C GLY A 275 -5.88 -2.22 2.28
N ARG A 276 -6.77 -3.14 1.92
CA ARG A 276 -7.62 -3.87 2.88
C ARG A 276 -6.82 -4.80 3.76
N GLU A 277 -5.90 -5.57 3.17
CA GLU A 277 -5.01 -6.42 3.95
C GLU A 277 -4.18 -5.60 4.94
N GLU A 278 -3.52 -4.56 4.45
CA GLU A 278 -2.60 -3.72 5.22
C GLU A 278 -3.30 -2.88 6.30
N GLY A 279 -4.46 -2.31 5.96
CA GLY A 279 -5.16 -1.35 6.80
C GLY A 279 -6.31 -1.93 7.63
N VAL A 280 -6.70 -3.19 7.42
CA VAL A 280 -7.78 -3.85 8.19
C VAL A 280 -7.29 -5.16 8.79
N VAL A 281 -6.80 -6.08 7.96
CA VAL A 281 -6.41 -7.43 8.42
C VAL A 281 -5.17 -7.38 9.32
N LEU A 282 -4.10 -6.70 8.91
CA LEU A 282 -2.86 -6.65 9.70
C LEU A 282 -3.02 -5.96 11.07
N PRO A 283 -3.80 -4.88 11.24
CA PRO A 283 -4.14 -4.34 12.56
C PRO A 283 -4.86 -5.35 13.46
N ILE A 284 -5.83 -6.09 12.92
CA ILE A 284 -6.55 -7.13 13.68
C ILE A 284 -5.58 -8.28 14.02
N ALA A 285 -4.74 -8.71 13.08
CA ALA A 285 -3.74 -9.74 13.31
C ALA A 285 -2.78 -9.37 14.45
N ARG A 286 -2.24 -8.15 14.46
CA ARG A 286 -1.37 -7.67 15.55
C ARG A 286 -2.06 -7.72 16.92
N ARG A 287 -3.36 -7.45 16.96
CA ARG A 287 -4.15 -7.39 18.19
C ARG A 287 -4.51 -8.77 18.75
N TYR A 288 -4.82 -9.75 17.89
CA TYR A 288 -5.40 -11.03 18.31
C TYR A 288 -4.43 -12.21 18.22
N LEU A 289 -3.43 -12.16 17.34
CA LEU A 289 -2.39 -13.18 17.29
C LEU A 289 -1.43 -13.02 18.46
N ARG A 290 -1.09 -14.15 19.07
CA ARG A 290 -0.13 -14.27 20.17
C ARG A 290 1.28 -14.36 19.62
N ASP A 291 2.26 -14.20 20.50
CA ASP A 291 3.67 -14.28 20.12
C ASP A 291 4.03 -15.67 19.55
N GLU A 292 3.44 -16.75 20.10
CA GLU A 292 3.57 -18.11 19.56
C GLU A 292 3.06 -18.24 18.11
N ASP A 293 1.94 -17.58 17.79
CA ASP A 293 1.40 -17.59 16.42
C ASP A 293 2.35 -16.86 15.46
N TRP A 294 2.91 -15.72 15.92
CA TRP A 294 3.84 -14.93 15.12
C TRP A 294 5.16 -15.63 14.88
N ASP A 295 5.67 -16.40 15.85
CA ASP A 295 6.88 -17.19 15.66
C ASP A 295 6.69 -18.26 14.58
N ASP A 296 5.57 -19.00 14.64
CA ASP A 296 5.21 -20.00 13.64
C ASP A 296 5.03 -19.38 12.24
N ILE A 297 4.28 -18.28 12.16
CA ILE A 297 4.04 -17.56 10.89
C ILE A 297 5.36 -17.06 10.31
N ALA A 298 6.20 -16.43 11.13
CA ALA A 298 7.47 -15.89 10.68
C ALA A 298 8.39 -17.01 10.16
N MET A 299 8.47 -18.15 10.87
CA MET A 299 9.24 -19.30 10.42
C MET A 299 8.72 -19.87 9.09
N ALA A 300 7.41 -19.95 8.91
CA ALA A 300 6.80 -20.42 7.67
C ALA A 300 7.07 -19.46 6.49
N PHE A 301 7.07 -18.15 6.74
CA PHE A 301 7.37 -17.14 5.74
C PHE A 301 8.84 -17.22 5.29
N ASP A 302 9.76 -17.36 6.25
CA ASP A 302 11.19 -17.55 5.99
C ASP A 302 11.45 -18.79 5.10
N ALA A 303 10.79 -19.92 5.42
CA ALA A 303 10.93 -21.15 4.65
C ALA A 303 10.42 -21.01 3.21
N THR A 304 9.33 -20.27 3.01
CA THR A 304 8.75 -20.03 1.68
C THR A 304 9.62 -19.14 0.82
N ALA A 305 10.19 -18.08 1.42
CA ALA A 305 11.17 -17.24 0.76
C ALA A 305 12.41 -18.04 0.34
N ALA A 306 12.89 -18.96 1.19
CA ALA A 306 14.02 -19.83 0.90
C ALA A 306 13.74 -20.82 -0.25
N ASN A 307 12.53 -21.39 -0.34
CA ASN A 307 12.14 -22.29 -1.42
C ASN A 307 12.00 -21.56 -2.76
N SER A 308 11.43 -20.36 -2.72
CA SER A 308 11.31 -19.48 -3.89
C SER A 308 12.68 -19.10 -4.47
N ALA A 309 13.65 -18.80 -3.60
CA ALA A 309 15.03 -18.50 -4.01
C ALA A 309 15.77 -19.71 -4.65
N LYS A 310 15.30 -20.94 -4.38
CA LYS A 310 15.88 -22.18 -4.92
C LYS A 310 15.19 -22.69 -6.19
N GLY A 311 14.16 -21.99 -6.69
CA GLY A 311 13.40 -22.40 -7.88
C GLY A 311 12.59 -23.69 -7.66
N GLN A 312 12.25 -24.02 -6.41
CA GLN A 312 11.40 -25.15 -6.06
C GLN A 312 10.02 -24.61 -5.70
N THR A 313 9.11 -24.63 -6.67
CA THR A 313 7.66 -24.38 -6.51
C THR A 313 6.91 -25.64 -6.87
#